data_AF-A0A0G1EQN2-F1
#
_entry.id   AF-A0A0G1EQN2-F1
#
_cell.length_a   1.000
_cell.length_b   1.000
_cell.length_c   1.000
_cell.angle_alpha   90.00
_cell.angle_beta   90.00
_cell.angle_gamma   90.00
#
_symmetry.space_group_name_H-M   'P 1'
#
loop_
_entity.id
_entity.type
_entity.pdbx_description
1 polymer ?
#
loop_
_entity_poly.entity_id
_entity_poly.type
_entity_poly.pdbx_seq_one_letter_code
_entity_poly.pdbx_strand_id
1 'polypeptide(L)'
;MLSLFKKNQKNRNLLVSISVIVSLLFLLIPIVIFAQASTGSGSADVFQIENPIKADSLQGLLYDILSIIVQIAIPILVVATIYVGFLFVSAGGNPGKIGNAQKAATNLLIGSLIVLGAFAIAEGIKNTVEQIGPVEVPIGGN
;
A
#
# COMPACT_ATOMS: atom_id res chain seq x y z
N MET A 1 -44.44 -26.99 15.33
CA MET A 1 -44.25 -25.99 14.25
C MET A 1 -43.33 -24.82 14.62
N LEU A 2 -42.91 -24.62 15.89
CA LEU A 2 -42.14 -23.44 16.32
C LEU A 2 -40.61 -23.64 16.51
N SER A 3 -40.06 -24.84 16.29
CA SER A 3 -38.61 -25.06 16.47
C SER A 3 -37.76 -24.64 15.26
N LEU A 4 -38.37 -24.34 14.11
CA LEU A 4 -37.63 -24.05 12.87
C LEU A 4 -37.12 -22.60 12.75
N PHE A 5 -37.56 -21.68 13.61
CA PHE A 5 -37.19 -20.26 13.50
C PHE A 5 -35.93 -19.86 14.27
N LYS A 6 -35.46 -20.68 15.23
CA LYS A 6 -34.32 -20.32 16.10
C LYS A 6 -32.95 -20.61 15.48
N LYS A 7 -32.87 -21.44 14.43
CA LYS A 7 -31.61 -21.81 13.77
C LYS A 7 -30.97 -20.65 13.00
N ASN A 8 -31.77 -19.67 12.55
CA ASN A 8 -31.31 -18.57 11.68
C ASN A 8 -30.73 -17.35 12.43
N GLN A 9 -30.97 -17.23 13.74
CA GLN A 9 -30.37 -16.17 14.57
C GLN A 9 -28.99 -16.57 15.12
N LYS A 10 -28.75 -17.88 15.33
CA LYS A 10 -27.44 -18.40 15.77
C LYS A 10 -26.35 -18.21 14.70
N ASN A 11 -26.69 -18.36 13.42
CA ASN A 11 -25.74 -18.24 12.31
C ASN A 11 -25.33 -16.79 12.02
N ARG A 12 -26.22 -15.81 12.26
CA ARG A 12 -25.89 -14.38 12.09
C ARG A 12 -24.88 -13.90 13.13
N ASN A 13 -25.02 -14.32 14.38
CA ASN A 13 -24.08 -13.95 15.45
C ASN A 13 -22.71 -14.65 15.30
N LEU A 14 -22.70 -15.87 14.74
CA LEU A 14 -21.47 -16.58 14.38
C LEU A 14 -20.71 -15.89 13.23
N LEU A 15 -21.41 -15.48 12.16
CA LEU A 15 -20.80 -14.77 11.04
C LEU A 15 -20.24 -13.40 11.44
N VAL A 16 -20.96 -12.67 12.30
CA VAL A 16 -20.49 -11.38 12.83
C VAL A 16 -19.25 -11.57 13.70
N SER A 17 -19.20 -12.62 14.54
CA SER A 17 -18.03 -12.91 15.38
C SER A 17 -16.80 -13.29 14.53
N ILE A 18 -16.98 -14.06 13.46
CA ILE A 18 -15.90 -14.40 12.51
C ILE A 18 -15.38 -13.14 11.82
N SER A 19 -16.26 -12.24 11.37
CA SER A 19 -15.85 -10.97 10.75
C SER A 19 -15.06 -10.08 11.72
N VAL A 20 -15.43 -10.04 13.00
CA VAL A 20 -14.71 -9.29 14.03
C VAL A 20 -13.32 -9.90 14.29
N ILE A 21 -13.23 -11.22 14.36
CA ILE A 21 -11.95 -11.93 14.54
C ILE A 21 -11.04 -11.73 13.33
N VAL A 22 -11.57 -11.82 12.11
CA VAL A 22 -10.81 -11.57 10.87
C VAL A 22 -10.33 -10.11 10.81
N SER A 23 -11.16 -9.15 11.20
CA SER A 23 -10.77 -7.74 11.25
C SER A 23 -9.73 -7.45 12.34
N LEU A 24 -9.79 -8.15 13.48
CA LEU A 24 -8.81 -8.06 14.55
C LEU A 24 -7.48 -8.70 14.12
N LEU A 25 -7.54 -9.83 13.39
CA LEU A 25 -6.36 -10.49 12.83
C LEU A 25 -5.69 -9.59 11.79
N PHE A 26 -6.47 -8.91 10.94
CA PHE A 26 -5.98 -7.96 9.92
C PHE A 26 -5.27 -6.74 10.54
N LEU A 27 -5.71 -6.31 11.72
CA LEU A 27 -5.11 -5.20 12.47
C LEU A 27 -3.80 -5.60 13.19
N LEU A 28 -3.57 -6.90 13.41
CA LEU A 28 -2.35 -7.42 14.05
C LEU A 28 -1.23 -7.78 13.05
N ILE A 29 -1.53 -7.87 11.74
CA ILE A 29 -0.56 -8.17 10.67
C ILE A 29 0.64 -7.18 10.61
N PRO A 30 0.49 -5.85 10.83
CA PRO A 30 1.63 -4.94 10.72
C PRO A 30 2.65 -5.07 11.87
N ILE A 31 2.36 -5.82 12.93
CA ILE A 31 3.25 -5.94 14.10
C ILE A 31 4.49 -6.81 13.79
N VAL A 32 4.39 -7.78 12.89
CA VAL A 32 5.51 -8.71 12.60
C VAL A 32 6.59 -8.15 11.68
N ILE A 33 6.36 -7.00 11.03
CA ILE A 33 7.33 -6.40 10.09
C ILE A 33 8.46 -5.65 10.85
N PHE A 34 8.23 -5.27 12.12
CA PHE A 34 9.15 -4.42 12.91
C PHE A 34 10.03 -5.14 13.94
N ALA A 35 10.04 -6.49 13.99
CA ALA A 35 10.72 -7.24 15.07
C ALA A 35 12.02 -7.95 14.65
N GLN A 36 12.87 -7.32 13.83
CA GLN A 36 14.23 -7.81 13.58
C GLN A 36 15.25 -6.86 14.20
N ALA A 37 15.44 -7.03 15.50
CA ALA A 37 16.70 -6.70 16.15
C ALA A 37 17.65 -7.89 15.89
N SER A 38 18.56 -7.73 14.94
CA SER A 38 19.66 -8.66 14.72
C SER A 38 20.57 -8.65 15.94
N THR A 39 20.58 -9.75 16.70
CA THR A 39 21.62 -10.08 17.67
C THR A 39 22.92 -10.38 16.93
N GLY A 40 23.68 -9.32 16.65
CA GLY A 40 25.09 -9.40 16.28
C GLY A 40 25.97 -9.13 17.49
N SER A 41 26.62 -10.17 17.99
CA SER A 41 27.68 -10.08 19.00
C SER A 41 28.96 -9.52 18.35
N GLY A 42 29.53 -8.43 18.88
CA GLY A 42 30.88 -8.00 18.52
C GLY A 42 31.17 -6.50 18.57
N SER A 43 31.52 -6.04 19.78
CA SER A 43 32.56 -5.03 20.10
C SER A 43 32.45 -3.56 19.62
N ALA A 44 32.68 -2.69 20.61
CA ALA A 44 32.96 -1.25 20.58
C ALA A 44 31.73 -0.32 20.54
N ASP A 45 31.35 0.13 21.74
CA ASP A 45 30.50 1.28 22.04
C ASP A 45 30.99 2.54 21.29
N VAL A 46 30.48 2.72 20.08
CA VAL A 46 30.06 4.03 19.60
C VAL A 46 28.55 3.98 19.70
N PHE A 47 27.96 4.72 20.65
CA PHE A 47 26.52 4.97 20.64
C PHE A 47 26.21 5.88 19.43
N GLN A 48 26.23 5.28 18.25
CA GLN A 48 25.61 5.84 17.08
C GLN A 48 24.11 5.74 17.35
N ILE A 49 23.41 6.87 17.29
CA ILE A 49 21.97 6.86 17.09
C ILE A 49 21.78 6.28 15.69
N GLU A 50 21.73 4.96 15.57
CA GLU A 50 21.29 4.30 14.35
C GLU A 50 19.90 4.84 14.05
N ASN A 51 19.77 5.51 12.91
CA ASN A 51 18.50 6.08 12.49
C ASN A 51 17.47 4.93 12.42
N PRO A 52 16.44 4.90 13.30
CA PRO A 52 15.48 3.80 13.36
C PRO A 52 14.60 3.74 12.10
N ILE A 53 14.68 4.75 11.25
CA ILE A 53 14.30 4.69 9.86
C ILE A 53 15.60 4.57 9.06
N LYS A 54 15.80 3.49 8.31
CA LYS A 54 17.03 3.18 7.55
C LYS A 54 17.33 4.14 6.38
N ALA A 55 16.91 5.39 6.48
CA ALA A 55 17.06 6.41 5.48
C ALA A 55 18.17 7.38 5.89
N ASP A 56 19.31 7.31 5.20
CA ASP A 56 20.45 8.20 5.41
C ASP A 56 20.18 9.64 4.93
N SER A 57 19.00 9.90 4.35
CA SER A 57 18.58 11.20 3.82
C SER A 57 17.06 11.33 3.72
N LEU A 58 16.53 12.56 3.62
CA LEU A 58 15.09 12.80 3.37
C LEU A 58 14.58 12.10 2.10
N GLN A 59 15.45 11.88 1.10
CA GLN A 59 15.09 11.12 -0.09
C GLN A 59 14.84 9.64 0.21
N GLY A 60 15.66 9.03 1.07
CA GLY A 60 15.46 7.65 1.51
C GLY A 60 14.12 7.47 2.24
N LEU A 61 13.75 8.42 3.09
CA LEU A 61 12.45 8.41 3.79
C LEU A 61 11.28 8.48 2.81
N LEU A 62 11.35 9.38 1.84
CA LEU A 62 10.30 9.54 0.84
C LEU A 62 10.20 8.29 -0.05
N TYR A 63 11.33 7.70 -0.41
CA TYR A 63 11.38 6.47 -1.21
C TYR A 63 10.78 5.27 -0.48
N ASP A 64 11.12 5.07 0.79
CA ASP A 64 10.59 3.96 1.59
C ASP A 64 9.08 4.06 1.77
N ILE A 65 8.57 5.27 2.07
CA ILE A 65 7.13 5.50 2.17
C ILE A 65 6.43 5.27 0.83
N LEU A 66 7.01 5.77 -0.27
CA LEU A 66 6.44 5.60 -1.60
C LEU A 66 6.44 4.11 -2.02
N SER A 67 7.51 3.38 -1.73
CA SER A 67 7.65 1.96 -2.02
C SER A 67 6.54 1.13 -1.34
N ILE A 68 6.27 1.39 -0.05
CA ILE A 68 5.19 0.72 0.70
C ILE A 68 3.82 1.04 0.08
N ILE A 69 3.57 2.30 -0.26
CA ILE A 69 2.29 2.71 -0.86
C ILE A 69 2.09 2.02 -2.21
N VAL A 70 3.13 1.98 -3.05
CA VAL A 70 3.07 1.39 -4.40
C VAL A 70 2.85 -0.11 -4.33
N GLN A 71 3.55 -0.80 -3.41
CA GLN A 71 3.41 -2.23 -3.21
C GLN A 71 1.95 -2.63 -2.92
N ILE A 72 1.19 -1.78 -2.24
CA ILE A 72 -0.23 -1.98 -1.95
C ILE A 72 -1.12 -1.43 -3.08
N ALA A 73 -0.74 -0.33 -3.72
CA ALA A 73 -1.54 0.32 -4.76
C ALA A 73 -1.65 -0.52 -6.03
N ILE A 74 -0.59 -1.19 -6.46
CA ILE A 74 -0.58 -2.01 -7.68
C ILE A 74 -1.67 -3.11 -7.65
N PRO A 75 -1.74 -4.00 -6.63
CA PRO A 75 -2.76 -5.04 -6.60
C PRO A 75 -4.18 -4.46 -6.52
N ILE A 76 -4.38 -3.34 -5.81
CA ILE A 76 -5.68 -2.65 -5.74
C ILE A 76 -6.10 -2.12 -7.12
N LEU A 77 -5.18 -1.49 -7.86
CA LEU A 77 -5.43 -0.98 -9.20
C LEU A 77 -5.82 -2.10 -10.17
N VAL A 78 -5.18 -3.27 -10.09
CA VAL A 78 -5.52 -4.43 -10.92
C VAL A 78 -6.96 -4.89 -10.64
N VAL A 79 -7.33 -5.07 -9.37
CA VAL A 79 -8.69 -5.47 -8.98
C VAL A 79 -9.72 -4.42 -9.42
N ALA A 80 -9.43 -3.14 -9.21
CA ALA A 80 -10.30 -2.05 -9.61
C ALA A 80 -10.48 -1.98 -11.14
N THR A 81 -9.44 -2.26 -11.91
CA THR A 81 -9.50 -2.33 -13.38
C THR A 81 -10.41 -3.46 -13.85
N ILE A 82 -10.27 -4.64 -13.25
CA ILE A 82 -11.15 -5.80 -13.54
C ILE A 82 -12.61 -5.46 -13.18
N TYR A 83 -12.84 -4.81 -12.03
CA TYR A 83 -14.18 -4.42 -11.59
C TYR A 83 -14.85 -3.43 -12.56
N VAL A 84 -14.12 -2.40 -13.00
CA VAL A 84 -14.63 -1.45 -13.99
C VAL A 84 -14.94 -2.15 -15.32
N GLY A 85 -14.05 -3.03 -15.77
CA GLY A 85 -14.27 -3.84 -16.98
C GLY A 85 -15.53 -4.69 -16.88
N PHE A 86 -15.74 -5.37 -15.75
CA PHE A 86 -16.96 -6.13 -15.48
C PHE A 86 -18.21 -5.24 -15.48
N LEU A 87 -18.12 -4.02 -14.96
CA LEU A 87 -19.24 -3.08 -14.93
C LEU A 87 -19.70 -2.69 -16.33
N PHE A 88 -18.77 -2.46 -17.26
CA PHE A 88 -19.09 -2.22 -18.67
C PHE A 88 -19.75 -3.43 -19.35
N VAL A 89 -19.24 -4.65 -19.11
CA VAL A 89 -19.82 -5.87 -19.67
C VAL A 89 -21.23 -6.13 -19.11
N SER A 90 -21.41 -5.96 -17.80
CA SER A 90 -22.69 -6.19 -17.12
C SER A 90 -23.76 -5.13 -17.43
N ALA A 91 -23.37 -3.97 -17.95
CA ALA A 91 -24.30 -2.88 -18.25
C ALA A 91 -25.23 -3.22 -19.43
N GLY A 92 -24.80 -4.07 -20.38
CA GLY A 92 -25.66 -4.65 -21.41
C GLY A 92 -26.49 -3.65 -22.24
N GLY A 93 -26.03 -2.40 -22.36
CA GLY A 93 -26.77 -1.32 -23.05
C GLY A 93 -27.78 -0.54 -22.20
N ASN A 94 -27.90 -0.82 -20.90
CA ASN A 94 -28.72 0.00 -20.00
C ASN A 94 -28.02 1.34 -19.72
N PRO A 95 -28.60 2.50 -20.11
CA PRO A 95 -27.94 3.79 -20.00
C PRO A 95 -27.60 4.19 -18.56
N GLY A 96 -28.39 3.77 -17.58
CA GLY A 96 -28.12 4.03 -16.15
C GLY A 96 -26.89 3.27 -15.64
N LYS A 97 -26.73 2.00 -16.05
CA LYS A 97 -25.56 1.19 -15.65
C LYS A 97 -24.29 1.61 -16.39
N ILE A 98 -24.41 2.01 -17.65
CA ILE A 98 -23.29 2.58 -18.43
C ILE A 98 -22.77 3.87 -17.76
N GLY A 99 -23.67 4.75 -17.33
CA GLY A 99 -23.30 5.97 -16.60
C GLY A 99 -22.52 5.67 -15.33
N ASN A 100 -22.90 4.64 -14.57
CA ASN A 100 -22.16 4.20 -13.39
C ASN A 100 -20.80 3.59 -13.74
N ALA A 101 -20.71 2.80 -14.82
CA ALA A 101 -19.44 2.24 -15.31
C ALA A 101 -18.46 3.35 -15.71
N GLN A 102 -18.95 4.37 -16.41
CA GLN A 102 -18.14 5.51 -16.81
C GLN A 102 -17.63 6.30 -15.60
N LYS A 103 -18.48 6.54 -14.59
CA LYS A 103 -18.04 7.19 -13.34
C LYS A 103 -16.96 6.37 -12.63
N ALA A 104 -17.14 5.05 -12.54
CA ALA A 104 -16.15 4.16 -11.94
C ALA A 104 -14.83 4.16 -12.72
N ALA A 105 -14.89 4.19 -14.05
CA ALA A 105 -13.73 4.28 -14.93
C ALA A 105 -12.97 5.60 -14.76
N THR A 106 -13.68 6.73 -14.70
CA THR A 106 -13.07 8.04 -14.46
C THR A 106 -12.39 8.08 -13.10
N ASN A 107 -13.04 7.56 -12.05
CA ASN A 107 -12.43 7.48 -10.72
C ASN A 107 -11.16 6.61 -10.70
N LEU A 108 -11.17 5.48 -11.41
CA LEU A 108 -10.00 4.63 -11.60
C LEU A 108 -8.88 5.38 -12.35
N LEU A 109 -9.24 6.12 -13.40
CA LEU A 109 -8.30 6.91 -14.19
C LEU A 109 -7.60 7.96 -13.33
N ILE A 110 -8.36 8.72 -12.54
CA ILE A 110 -7.80 9.70 -11.59
C ILE A 110 -6.92 9.01 -10.55
N GLY A 111 -7.34 7.88 -9.98
CA GLY A 111 -6.53 7.11 -9.04
C GLY A 111 -5.19 6.67 -9.65
N SER A 112 -5.22 6.14 -10.88
CA SER A 112 -4.01 5.75 -11.60
C SER A 112 -3.11 6.94 -11.92
N LEU A 113 -3.69 8.09 -12.29
CA LEU A 113 -2.95 9.30 -12.60
C LEU A 113 -2.25 9.87 -11.36
N ILE A 114 -2.87 9.79 -10.18
CA ILE A 114 -2.26 10.22 -8.92
C ILE A 114 -1.02 9.38 -8.61
N VAL A 115 -1.10 8.06 -8.77
CA VAL A 115 0.04 7.16 -8.55
C VAL A 115 1.16 7.49 -9.52
N LEU A 116 0.86 7.60 -10.81
CA LEU A 116 1.84 7.97 -11.84
C LEU A 116 2.45 9.36 -11.62
N GLY A 117 1.64 10.33 -11.19
CA GLY A 117 2.08 11.69 -10.88
C GLY A 117 3.00 11.75 -9.66
N ALA A 118 2.73 10.97 -8.63
CA ALA A 118 3.61 10.87 -7.46
C ALA A 118 5.00 10.34 -7.84
N PHE A 119 5.07 9.33 -8.70
CA PHE A 119 6.33 8.82 -9.25
C PHE A 119 7.08 9.87 -10.07
N ALA A 120 6.38 10.55 -10.98
CA ALA A 120 6.99 11.55 -11.84
C ALA A 120 7.62 12.71 -11.02
N ILE A 121 6.94 13.15 -9.96
CA ILE A 121 7.46 14.19 -9.06
C ILE A 121 8.65 13.66 -8.26
N ALA A 122 8.57 12.44 -7.71
CA ALA A 122 9.66 11.84 -6.94
C ALA A 122 10.94 11.70 -7.78
N GLU A 123 10.82 11.27 -9.03
CA GLU A 123 11.95 11.14 -9.95
C GLU A 123 12.49 12.51 -10.39
N GLY A 124 11.62 13.50 -10.59
CA GLY A 124 12.04 14.89 -10.83
C GLY A 124 12.88 15.47 -9.68
N ILE A 125 12.47 15.21 -8.43
CA ILE A 125 13.22 15.64 -7.25
C ILE A 125 14.56 14.91 -7.17
N LYS A 126 14.58 13.58 -7.34
CA LYS A 126 15.80 12.77 -7.34
C LYS A 126 16.82 13.30 -8.34
N ASN A 127 16.40 13.52 -9.58
CA ASN A 127 17.28 14.03 -10.64
C ASN A 127 17.81 15.43 -10.33
N THR A 128 17.00 16.27 -9.68
CA THR A 128 17.42 17.62 -9.27
C THR A 128 18.43 17.57 -8.12
N VAL A 129 18.22 16.70 -7.14
CA VAL A 129 19.15 16.53 -6.02
C VAL A 129 20.46 15.88 -6.48
N GLU A 130 20.42 14.94 -7.42
CA GLU A 130 21.62 14.34 -8.02
C GLU A 130 22.42 15.35 -8.87
N GLN A 131 21.76 16.31 -9.52
CA GLN A 131 22.44 17.36 -10.27
C GLN A 131 23.08 18.44 -9.39
N ILE A 132 22.60 18.64 -8.16
CA ILE A 132 23.05 19.71 -7.26
C ILE A 132 23.89 19.16 -6.08
N GLY A 133 23.73 17.89 -5.72
CA GLY A 133 24.59 17.18 -4.77
C GLY A 133 26.00 17.00 -5.33
N PRO A 134 27.06 17.15 -4.51
CA PRO A 134 28.42 17.16 -5.00
C PRO A 134 28.75 15.85 -5.71
N VAL A 135 29.26 15.99 -6.94
CA VAL A 135 30.03 14.99 -7.69
C VAL A 135 30.98 14.29 -6.72
N GLU A 136 31.04 12.96 -6.78
CA GLU A 136 32.05 12.14 -6.10
C GLU A 136 33.41 12.86 -6.13
N VAL A 137 33.96 13.19 -4.96
CA VAL A 137 35.41 13.34 -4.88
C VAL A 137 35.94 11.91 -4.88
N PRO A 138 36.67 11.46 -5.92
CA PRO A 138 37.35 10.18 -5.87
C PRO A 138 38.36 10.24 -4.73
N ILE A 139 38.03 9.61 -3.61
CA ILE A 139 39.01 9.27 -2.59
C ILE A 139 39.93 8.24 -3.22
N GLY A 140 41.10 8.75 -3.63
CA GLY A 140 42.19 7.98 -4.19
C GLY A 140 42.51 6.78 -3.31
N GLY A 141 42.85 5.69 -3.99
CA GLY A 141 43.30 4.47 -3.34
C GLY A 141 44.45 4.70 -2.37
N ASN A 142 44.33 4.05 -1.23
CA ASN A 142 45.29 3.03 -0.80
C ASN A 142 44.50 1.92 -0.10
#